data_AF-Q3J3Y9-F1
#
_entry.id   AF-Q3J3Y9-F1
#
_cell.length_a   1.000
_cell.length_b   1.000
_cell.length_c   1.000
_cell.angle_alpha   90.00
_cell.angle_beta   90.00
_cell.angle_gamma   90.00
#
_symmetry.space_group_name_H-M   'P 1'
#
loop_
_entity.id
_entity.type
_entity.pdbx_description
1 polymer ?
#
loop_
_entity_poly.entity_id
_entity_poly.type
_entity_poly.pdbx_seq_one_letter_code
_entity_poly.pdbx_strand_id
1 'polypeptide(L)'
;MALLSVASRPVPPCAAEDAVEMSTRAAVHEVVIAGLDLVEAALNGNLYPQAASLIRQEIEAVEVVRGLRQKRQEKNRTPRLKALRHLGRDYKMLTDLAHVTGFDLLRHLALQEDGMVHFRRHKAMARHLLGLHIFALAGISLDVSHLRPFSPTSFLSPLEDELIAGVMGVLAAEGLAVVKWQAPPFCPDQIQ
;
A
#
# COMPACT_ATOMS: atom_id res chain seq x y z
N MET A 1 -11.48 0.80 -9.24
CA MET A 1 -10.09 0.83 -8.73
C MET A 1 -9.26 -0.19 -9.50
N ALA A 2 -8.04 0.18 -9.95
CA ALA A 2 -7.14 -0.74 -10.65
C ALA A 2 -6.81 -2.00 -9.82
N LEU A 3 -6.65 -1.87 -8.50
CA LEU A 3 -6.41 -2.99 -7.59
C LEU A 3 -7.43 -4.12 -7.73
N LEU A 4 -8.73 -3.79 -7.67
CA LEU A 4 -9.80 -4.78 -7.77
C LEU A 4 -9.87 -5.43 -9.16
N SER A 5 -9.54 -4.68 -10.21
CA SER A 5 -9.44 -5.20 -11.59
C SER A 5 -8.34 -6.23 -11.75
N VAL A 6 -7.16 -5.97 -11.17
CA VAL A 6 -6.04 -6.92 -11.20
C VAL A 6 -6.34 -8.12 -10.30
N ALA A 7 -6.94 -7.89 -9.13
CA ALA A 7 -7.28 -8.92 -8.15
C ALA A 7 -8.44 -9.84 -8.57
N SER A 8 -9.20 -9.51 -9.62
CA SER A 8 -10.27 -10.39 -10.14
C SER A 8 -9.80 -11.42 -11.17
N ARG A 9 -8.54 -11.33 -11.63
CA ARG A 9 -7.99 -12.24 -12.65
C ARG A 9 -7.61 -13.61 -12.10
N PRO A 10 -7.59 -14.66 -12.92
CA PRO A 10 -7.08 -15.97 -12.50
C PRO A 10 -5.56 -15.90 -12.25
N VAL A 11 -5.09 -16.72 -11.31
CA VAL A 11 -3.66 -16.95 -11.10
C VAL A 11 -3.20 -18.00 -12.13
N PRO A 12 -2.14 -17.75 -12.92
CA PRO A 12 -1.60 -18.73 -13.85
C PRO A 12 -1.04 -19.98 -13.14
N PRO A 13 -0.92 -21.13 -13.83
CA PRO A 13 -0.21 -22.29 -13.29
C PRO A 13 1.26 -21.93 -12.98
N CYS A 14 1.80 -22.43 -11.86
CA CYS A 14 3.19 -22.18 -11.44
C CYS A 14 3.88 -23.46 -10.96
N ALA A 15 5.22 -23.44 -10.86
CA ALA A 15 6.00 -24.52 -10.29
C ALA A 15 5.76 -24.67 -8.77
N ALA A 16 5.91 -25.88 -8.24
CA ALA A 16 5.59 -26.18 -6.84
C ALA A 16 6.41 -25.35 -5.82
N GLU A 17 7.66 -25.00 -6.15
CA GLU A 17 8.52 -24.17 -5.28
C GLU A 17 8.04 -22.71 -5.20
N ASP A 18 7.39 -22.20 -6.25
CA ASP A 18 6.82 -20.85 -6.28
C ASP A 18 5.46 -20.79 -5.59
N ALA A 19 4.78 -21.93 -5.43
CA ALA A 19 3.42 -22.00 -4.89
C ALA A 19 3.31 -21.48 -3.45
N VAL A 20 4.31 -21.72 -2.58
CA VAL A 20 4.28 -21.25 -1.18
C VAL A 20 4.48 -19.74 -1.11
N GLU A 21 5.41 -19.19 -1.88
CA GLU A 21 5.64 -17.73 -1.94
C GLU A 21 4.42 -17.02 -2.52
N MET A 22 3.88 -17.51 -3.64
CA MET A 22 2.70 -16.95 -4.29
C MET A 22 1.48 -17.00 -3.37
N SER A 23 1.25 -18.11 -2.68
CA SER A 23 0.18 -18.24 -1.68
C SER A 23 0.34 -17.26 -0.53
N THR A 24 1.58 -17.09 -0.03
CA THR A 24 1.87 -16.12 1.04
C THR A 24 1.60 -14.69 0.59
N ARG A 25 2.03 -14.30 -0.62
CA ARG A 25 1.74 -12.97 -1.16
C ARG A 25 0.25 -12.75 -1.38
N ALA A 26 -0.46 -13.74 -1.91
CA ALA A 26 -1.90 -13.67 -2.08
C ALA A 26 -2.63 -13.44 -0.74
N ALA A 27 -2.20 -14.10 0.34
CA ALA A 27 -2.74 -13.85 1.67
C ALA A 27 -2.47 -12.43 2.17
N VAL A 28 -1.27 -11.88 1.91
CA VAL A 28 -0.94 -10.48 2.24
C VAL A 28 -1.80 -9.50 1.42
N HIS A 29 -2.01 -9.77 0.13
CA HIS A 29 -2.90 -8.96 -0.72
C HIS A 29 -4.34 -8.96 -0.20
N GLU A 30 -4.86 -10.12 0.18
CA GLU A 30 -6.22 -10.27 0.69
C GLU A 30 -6.44 -9.46 1.97
N VAL A 31 -5.47 -9.45 2.88
CA VAL A 31 -5.53 -8.63 4.10
C VAL A 31 -5.66 -7.15 3.78
N VAL A 32 -4.94 -6.65 2.76
CA VAL A 32 -5.04 -5.25 2.33
C VAL A 32 -6.40 -4.99 1.67
N ILE A 33 -6.83 -5.85 0.74
CA ILE A 33 -8.11 -5.69 0.01
C ILE A 33 -9.30 -5.71 0.98
N ALA A 34 -9.31 -6.63 1.93
CA ALA A 34 -10.36 -6.71 2.95
C ALA A 34 -10.37 -5.50 3.90
N GLY A 35 -9.24 -4.77 4.02
CA GLY A 35 -9.08 -3.61 4.88
C GLY A 35 -9.46 -2.27 4.25
N LEU A 36 -9.75 -2.21 2.95
CA LEU A 36 -10.00 -0.96 2.21
C LEU A 36 -11.10 -0.11 2.86
N ASP A 37 -12.26 -0.72 3.09
CA ASP A 37 -13.42 -0.03 3.66
C ASP A 37 -13.13 0.50 5.08
N LEU A 38 -12.23 -0.16 5.83
CA LEU A 38 -11.86 0.28 7.18
C LEU A 38 -11.02 1.56 7.14
N VAL A 39 -10.10 1.68 6.17
CA VAL A 39 -9.31 2.90 5.99
C VAL A 39 -10.21 4.06 5.59
N GLU A 40 -11.10 3.84 4.62
CA GLU A 40 -12.03 4.86 4.15
C GLU A 40 -12.99 5.31 5.26
N ALA A 41 -13.55 4.37 6.02
CA ALA A 41 -14.41 4.67 7.17
C ALA A 41 -13.67 5.46 8.25
N ALA A 42 -12.43 5.09 8.57
CA ALA A 42 -11.62 5.80 9.56
C ALA A 42 -11.32 7.24 9.12
N LEU A 43 -10.96 7.45 7.85
CA LEU A 43 -10.71 8.79 7.30
C LEU A 43 -11.98 9.65 7.29
N ASN A 44 -13.12 9.07 6.88
CA ASN A 44 -14.41 9.77 6.87
C ASN A 44 -14.88 10.15 8.28
N GLY A 45 -14.58 9.31 9.28
CA GLY A 45 -14.86 9.56 10.70
C GLY A 45 -13.86 10.47 11.41
N ASN A 46 -12.84 10.99 10.71
CA ASN A 46 -11.70 11.72 11.30
C ASN A 46 -10.93 10.92 12.37
N LEU A 47 -11.00 9.58 12.32
CA LEU A 47 -10.32 8.67 13.22
C LEU A 47 -8.85 8.48 12.78
N TYR A 48 -8.07 9.56 12.87
CA TYR A 48 -6.71 9.62 12.32
C TYR A 48 -5.75 8.57 12.91
N PRO A 49 -5.76 8.25 14.22
CA PRO A 49 -4.94 7.17 14.76
C PRO A 49 -5.27 5.80 14.15
N GLN A 50 -6.57 5.51 13.97
CA GLN A 50 -7.04 4.27 13.36
C GLN A 50 -6.65 4.18 11.89
N ALA A 51 -6.87 5.26 11.13
CA ALA A 51 -6.42 5.36 9.75
C ALA A 51 -4.90 5.17 9.65
N ALA A 52 -4.13 5.80 10.54
CA ALA A 52 -2.67 5.68 10.55
C ALA A 52 -2.18 4.24 10.80
N SER A 53 -2.82 3.51 11.73
CA SER A 53 -2.52 2.09 11.97
C SER A 53 -2.76 1.22 10.74
N LEU A 54 -3.90 1.40 10.08
CA LEU A 54 -4.26 0.62 8.89
C LEU A 54 -3.34 0.96 7.71
N ILE A 55 -3.12 2.24 7.41
CA ILE A 55 -2.24 2.68 6.31
C ILE A 55 -0.80 2.22 6.53
N ARG A 56 -0.34 2.23 7.79
CA ARG A 56 0.98 1.70 8.13
C ARG A 56 1.07 0.21 7.79
N GLN A 57 0.05 -0.58 8.11
CA GLN A 57 -0.02 -1.99 7.75
C GLN A 57 0.00 -2.19 6.23
N GLU A 58 -0.67 -1.34 5.44
CA GLU A 58 -0.63 -1.39 3.98
C GLU A 58 0.78 -1.11 3.42
N ILE A 59 1.46 -0.08 3.95
CA ILE A 59 2.85 0.24 3.57
C ILE A 59 3.80 -0.91 3.94
N GLU A 60 3.63 -1.50 5.13
CA GLU A 60 4.38 -2.67 5.55
C GLU A 60 4.10 -3.87 4.63
N ALA A 61 2.85 -4.08 4.21
CA ALA A 61 2.45 -5.12 3.26
C ALA A 61 3.15 -4.96 1.91
N VAL A 62 3.25 -3.73 1.37
CA VAL A 62 4.01 -3.45 0.14
C VAL A 62 5.47 -3.91 0.26
N GLU A 63 6.11 -3.66 1.40
CA GLU A 63 7.49 -4.10 1.62
C GLU A 63 7.61 -5.61 1.85
N VAL A 64 6.63 -6.24 2.51
CA VAL A 64 6.58 -7.70 2.67
C VAL A 64 6.50 -8.39 1.32
N VAL A 65 5.53 -8.03 0.46
CA VAL A 65 5.35 -8.71 -0.83
C VAL A 65 6.55 -8.52 -1.76
N ARG A 66 7.15 -7.33 -1.73
CA ARG A 66 8.39 -7.05 -2.46
C ARG A 66 9.57 -7.85 -1.92
N GLY A 67 9.70 -7.97 -0.59
CA GLY A 67 10.73 -8.75 0.06
C GLY A 67 10.59 -10.25 -0.20
N LEU A 68 9.36 -10.77 -0.24
CA LEU A 68 9.06 -12.15 -0.60
C LEU A 68 9.51 -12.45 -2.04
N ARG A 69 9.13 -11.61 -3.02
CA ARG A 69 9.57 -11.76 -4.42
C ARG A 69 11.09 -11.73 -4.58
N GLN A 70 11.78 -10.99 -3.72
CA GLN A 70 13.26 -10.90 -3.73
C GLN A 70 13.94 -11.98 -2.89
N LYS A 71 13.20 -12.91 -2.27
CA LYS A 71 13.71 -13.92 -1.31
C LYS A 71 14.51 -13.28 -0.15
N ARG A 72 14.11 -12.08 0.27
CA ARG A 72 14.75 -11.27 1.33
C ARG A 72 13.88 -11.10 2.57
N GLN A 73 12.59 -11.42 2.49
CA GLN A 73 11.69 -11.35 3.63
C GLN A 73 11.85 -12.61 4.48
N GLU A 74 12.25 -12.42 5.73
CA GLU A 74 12.36 -13.50 6.71
C GLU A 74 11.00 -13.77 7.37
N LYS A 75 10.73 -15.04 7.66
CA LYS A 75 9.50 -15.47 8.35
C LYS A 75 9.42 -14.81 9.73
N ASN A 76 8.23 -14.32 10.09
CA ASN A 76 7.91 -13.70 11.37
C ASN A 76 8.73 -12.44 11.72
N ARG A 77 9.42 -11.84 10.75
CA ARG A 77 10.19 -10.62 10.97
C ARG A 77 9.44 -9.41 10.47
N THR A 78 9.36 -8.37 11.29
CA THR A 78 8.80 -7.08 10.89
C THR A 78 9.54 -6.56 9.64
N PRO A 79 8.84 -6.14 8.59
CA PRO A 79 9.47 -5.63 7.39
C PRO A 79 10.28 -4.38 7.72
N ARG A 80 11.45 -4.28 7.11
CA ARG A 80 12.25 -3.05 7.14
C ARG A 80 11.92 -2.26 5.89
N LEU A 81 11.50 -1.00 6.04
CA LEU A 81 11.17 -0.09 4.95
C LEU A 81 12.41 0.39 4.16
N LYS A 82 13.22 -0.54 3.65
CA LYS A 82 14.51 -0.23 3.03
C LYS A 82 14.37 0.46 1.68
N ALA A 83 13.34 0.21 0.88
CA ALA A 83 13.14 1.00 -0.34
C ALA A 83 12.10 2.09 -0.20
N LEU A 84 11.25 1.98 0.82
CA LEU A 84 10.37 3.06 1.21
C LEU A 84 11.04 4.05 2.18
N ARG A 85 12.37 4.16 2.17
CA ARG A 85 13.14 5.10 3.02
C ARG A 85 12.75 6.56 2.81
N HIS A 86 12.33 6.92 1.60
CA HIS A 86 11.84 8.26 1.29
C HIS A 86 10.60 8.63 2.11
N LEU A 87 9.79 7.64 2.52
CA LEU A 87 8.66 7.81 3.43
C LEU A 87 9.07 7.86 4.91
N GLY A 88 10.36 7.98 5.25
CA GLY A 88 10.82 7.85 6.65
C GLY A 88 10.14 8.83 7.61
N ARG A 89 9.85 10.06 7.17
CA ARG A 89 9.09 11.04 7.97
C ARG A 89 7.62 10.65 8.10
N ASP A 90 6.99 10.25 7.01
CA ASP A 90 5.58 9.83 6.99
C ASP A 90 5.36 8.58 7.83
N TYR A 91 6.23 7.60 7.71
CA TYR A 91 6.18 6.38 8.49
C TYR A 91 6.37 6.64 9.99
N LYS A 92 7.25 7.59 10.36
CA LYS A 92 7.37 8.02 11.75
C LYS A 92 6.06 8.67 12.23
N MET A 93 5.48 9.57 11.46
CA MET A 93 4.19 10.20 11.79
C MET A 93 3.08 9.16 11.96
N LEU A 94 2.97 8.21 11.03
CA LEU A 94 2.01 7.09 11.12
C LEU A 94 2.24 6.27 12.39
N THR A 95 3.50 5.99 12.74
CA THR A 95 3.86 5.27 13.96
C THR A 95 3.47 6.05 15.21
N ASP A 96 3.76 7.35 15.26
CA ASP A 96 3.45 8.21 16.40
C ASP A 96 1.94 8.33 16.64
N LEU A 97 1.14 8.37 15.56
CA LEU A 97 -0.32 8.36 15.61
C LEU A 97 -0.86 6.99 16.03
N ALA A 98 -0.41 5.91 15.37
CA ALA A 98 -0.88 4.54 15.60
C ALA A 98 -0.61 4.05 17.02
N HIS A 99 0.55 4.40 17.59
CA HIS A 99 0.91 4.05 18.96
C HIS A 99 0.45 5.07 20.00
N VAL A 100 -0.25 6.13 19.59
CA VAL A 100 -0.77 7.17 20.47
C VAL A 100 0.36 7.88 21.26
N THR A 101 1.56 7.96 20.67
CA THR A 101 2.74 8.58 21.31
C THR A 101 3.00 10.01 20.82
N GLY A 102 2.37 10.44 19.72
CA GLY A 102 2.44 11.80 19.20
C GLY A 102 1.52 12.77 19.95
N PHE A 103 1.72 12.97 21.26
CA PHE A 103 0.78 13.72 22.12
C PHE A 103 0.44 15.13 21.60
N ASP A 104 1.41 15.87 21.09
CA ASP A 104 1.17 17.20 20.53
C ASP A 104 0.27 17.17 19.30
N LEU A 105 0.49 16.20 18.42
CA LEU A 105 -0.33 16.00 17.23
C LEU A 105 -1.74 15.54 17.62
N LEU A 106 -1.86 14.60 18.56
CA LEU A 106 -3.16 14.13 19.06
C LEU A 106 -3.96 15.26 19.71
N ARG A 107 -3.32 16.09 20.54
CA ARG A 107 -3.94 17.26 21.16
C ARG A 107 -4.35 18.30 20.12
N HIS A 108 -3.56 18.46 19.06
CA HIS A 108 -3.90 19.33 17.93
C HIS A 108 -5.06 18.77 17.08
N LEU A 109 -5.29 17.46 17.07
CA LEU A 109 -6.40 16.86 16.32
C LEU A 109 -7.65 16.69 17.19
N ALA A 110 -7.49 16.53 18.50
CA ALA A 110 -8.61 16.42 19.43
C ALA A 110 -9.34 17.76 19.58
N LEU A 111 -10.63 17.65 19.83
CA LEU A 111 -11.57 18.70 20.17
C LEU A 111 -12.38 18.21 21.37
N GLN A 112 -12.55 19.10 22.36
CA GLN A 112 -13.38 18.82 23.52
C GLN A 112 -14.63 19.69 23.43
N GLU A 113 -15.79 19.07 23.31
CA GLU A 113 -17.10 19.72 23.23
C GLU A 113 -18.09 18.95 24.13
N ASP A 114 -18.86 19.67 24.93
CA ASP A 114 -19.90 19.11 25.82
C ASP A 114 -19.45 17.93 26.71
N GLY A 115 -18.20 17.98 27.20
CA GLY A 115 -17.62 16.93 28.05
C GLY A 115 -17.18 15.67 27.30
N MET A 116 -17.32 15.64 25.97
CA MET A 116 -16.86 14.58 25.09
C MET A 116 -15.59 15.00 24.34
N VAL A 117 -14.76 14.01 23.98
CA VAL A 117 -13.56 14.21 23.15
C VAL A 117 -13.77 13.56 21.80
N HIS A 118 -13.66 14.35 20.74
CA HIS A 118 -13.77 13.90 19.35
C HIS A 118 -12.55 14.40 18.56
N PHE A 119 -12.28 13.77 17.41
CA PHE A 119 -11.29 14.31 16.49
C PHE A 119 -11.91 15.35 15.57
N ARG A 120 -11.33 16.55 15.55
CA ARG A 120 -11.75 17.63 14.64
C ARG A 120 -11.41 17.24 13.20
N ARG A 121 -12.24 17.69 12.25
CA ARG A 121 -11.90 17.57 10.82
C ARG A 121 -10.64 18.38 10.50
N HIS A 122 -9.59 17.69 10.06
CA HIS A 122 -8.32 18.28 9.65
C HIS A 122 -8.00 17.91 8.19
N LYS A 123 -8.42 18.78 7.25
CA LYS A 123 -8.36 18.50 5.79
C LYS A 123 -6.97 18.11 5.28
N ALA A 124 -5.93 18.79 5.75
CA ALA A 124 -4.56 18.49 5.30
C ALA A 124 -4.09 17.11 5.78
N MET A 125 -4.50 16.69 6.98
CA MET A 125 -4.14 15.37 7.53
C MET A 125 -4.90 14.28 6.78
N ALA A 126 -6.21 14.46 6.59
CA ALA A 126 -7.02 13.53 5.81
C ALA A 126 -6.49 13.35 4.38
N ARG A 127 -6.13 14.45 3.69
CA ARG A 127 -5.53 14.39 2.35
C ARG A 127 -4.19 13.66 2.34
N HIS A 128 -3.33 13.94 3.33
CA HIS A 128 -2.02 13.30 3.44
C HIS A 128 -2.13 11.79 3.67
N LEU A 129 -2.97 11.39 4.64
CA LEU A 129 -3.24 9.97 4.91
C LEU A 129 -3.89 9.27 3.71
N LEU A 130 -4.83 9.91 3.02
CA LEU A 130 -5.40 9.39 1.78
C LEU A 130 -4.32 9.20 0.69
N GLY A 131 -3.38 10.12 0.56
CA GLY A 131 -2.25 9.97 -0.36
C GLY A 131 -1.38 8.76 -0.03
N LEU A 132 -1.06 8.54 1.25
CA LEU A 132 -0.30 7.37 1.71
C LEU A 132 -1.06 6.06 1.51
N HIS A 133 -2.37 6.04 1.74
CA HIS A 133 -3.25 4.92 1.42
C HIS A 133 -3.18 4.58 -0.07
N ILE A 134 -3.43 5.57 -0.95
CA ILE A 134 -3.40 5.38 -2.41
C ILE A 134 -2.00 4.91 -2.88
N PHE A 135 -0.93 5.45 -2.28
CA PHE A 135 0.44 4.98 -2.54
C PHE A 135 0.59 3.48 -2.25
N ALA A 136 0.11 3.02 -1.10
CA ALA A 136 0.18 1.62 -0.73
C ALA A 136 -0.66 0.75 -1.68
N LEU A 137 -1.87 1.20 -2.05
CA LEU A 137 -2.74 0.49 -3.00
C LEU A 137 -2.11 0.38 -4.39
N ALA A 138 -1.41 1.40 -4.87
CA ALA A 138 -0.67 1.33 -6.12
C ALA A 138 0.45 0.28 -6.04
N GLY A 139 1.20 0.25 -4.93
CA GLY A 139 2.23 -0.77 -4.69
C GLY A 139 1.68 -2.20 -4.66
N ILE A 140 0.55 -2.41 -3.97
CA ILE A 140 -0.13 -3.71 -3.94
C ILE A 140 -0.66 -4.07 -5.32
N SER A 141 -1.28 -3.14 -6.05
CA SER A 141 -1.79 -3.39 -7.41
C SER A 141 -0.70 -3.87 -8.36
N LEU A 142 0.47 -3.22 -8.31
CA LEU A 142 1.65 -3.63 -9.07
C LEU A 142 2.11 -5.03 -8.66
N ASP A 143 2.13 -5.34 -7.37
CA ASP A 143 2.54 -6.66 -6.91
C ASP A 143 1.55 -7.78 -7.30
N VAL A 144 0.24 -7.53 -7.17
CA VAL A 144 -0.82 -8.46 -7.59
C VAL A 144 -0.72 -8.71 -9.10
N SER A 145 -0.35 -7.70 -9.89
CA SER A 145 -0.21 -7.85 -11.35
C SER A 145 0.89 -8.83 -11.76
N HIS A 146 1.90 -9.03 -10.89
CA HIS A 146 2.90 -10.08 -11.10
C HIS A 146 2.37 -11.49 -10.81
N LEU A 147 1.39 -11.64 -9.90
CA LEU A 147 0.71 -12.92 -9.69
C LEU A 147 -0.37 -13.18 -10.73
N ARG A 148 -0.95 -12.11 -11.29
CA ARG A 148 -2.13 -12.14 -12.15
C ARG A 148 -1.93 -11.23 -13.36
N PRO A 149 -0.98 -11.57 -14.25
CA PRO A 149 -0.65 -10.74 -15.41
C PRO A 149 -1.85 -10.62 -16.35
N PHE A 150 -1.94 -9.50 -17.06
CA PHE A 150 -2.98 -9.27 -18.07
C PHE A 150 -2.79 -10.18 -19.29
N SER A 151 -1.54 -10.42 -19.68
CA SER A 151 -1.14 -11.28 -20.79
C SER A 151 0.29 -11.81 -20.56
N PRO A 152 0.78 -12.77 -21.37
CA PRO A 152 2.15 -13.25 -21.25
C PRO A 152 3.23 -12.16 -21.40
N THR A 153 2.90 -11.05 -22.06
CA THR A 153 3.84 -9.95 -22.33
C THR A 153 3.52 -8.68 -21.55
N SER A 154 2.45 -8.65 -20.76
CA SER A 154 2.06 -7.46 -19.99
C SER A 154 1.41 -7.81 -18.65
N PHE A 155 1.88 -7.18 -17.58
CA PHE A 155 1.31 -7.33 -16.24
C PHE A 155 0.00 -6.57 -16.07
N LEU A 156 -0.08 -5.35 -16.60
CA LEU A 156 -1.25 -4.48 -16.53
C LEU A 156 -2.00 -4.45 -17.86
N SER A 157 -3.31 -4.19 -17.80
CA SER A 157 -4.06 -3.78 -18.99
C SER A 157 -3.72 -2.33 -19.35
N PRO A 158 -3.98 -1.87 -20.59
CA PRO A 158 -3.72 -0.48 -20.96
C PRO A 158 -4.41 0.54 -20.03
N LEU A 159 -5.64 0.25 -19.61
CA LEU A 159 -6.40 1.11 -18.70
C LEU A 159 -5.80 1.12 -17.28
N GLU A 160 -5.38 -0.04 -16.77
CA GLU A 160 -4.74 -0.10 -15.45
C GLU A 160 -3.39 0.62 -15.44
N ASP A 161 -2.61 0.47 -16.52
CA ASP A 161 -1.34 1.15 -16.70
C ASP A 161 -1.55 2.68 -16.70
N GLU A 162 -2.52 3.17 -17.47
CA GLU A 162 -2.88 4.59 -17.49
C GLU A 162 -3.31 5.10 -16.10
N LEU A 163 -4.17 4.34 -15.39
CA LEU A 163 -4.62 4.71 -14.05
C LEU A 163 -3.47 4.73 -13.04
N ILE A 164 -2.60 3.72 -13.04
CA ILE A 164 -1.44 3.65 -12.15
C ILE A 164 -0.46 4.78 -12.49
N ALA A 165 -0.17 5.02 -13.77
CA ALA A 165 0.70 6.11 -14.20
C ALA A 165 0.16 7.48 -13.75
N GLY A 166 -1.14 7.72 -13.93
CA GLY A 166 -1.81 8.94 -13.48
C GLY A 166 -1.72 9.13 -11.96
N VAL A 167 -2.02 8.09 -11.19
CA VAL A 167 -1.91 8.10 -9.72
C VAL A 167 -0.48 8.37 -9.27
N MET A 168 0.50 7.69 -9.87
CA MET A 168 1.92 7.89 -9.53
C MET A 168 2.40 9.30 -9.86
N GLY A 169 1.88 9.91 -10.94
CA GLY A 169 2.14 11.31 -11.27
C GLY A 169 1.62 12.27 -10.20
N VAL A 170 0.39 12.04 -9.71
CA VAL A 170 -0.19 12.84 -8.62
C VAL A 170 0.59 12.66 -7.32
N LEU A 171 0.90 11.41 -6.94
CA LEU A 171 1.67 11.12 -5.72
C LEU A 171 3.07 11.74 -5.76
N ALA A 172 3.70 11.78 -6.94
CA ALA A 172 4.99 12.43 -7.11
C ALA A 172 4.92 13.94 -6.91
N ALA A 173 3.87 14.59 -7.42
CA ALA A 173 3.63 16.02 -7.22
C ALA A 173 3.40 16.37 -5.74
N GLU A 174 2.81 15.45 -4.98
CA GLU A 174 2.61 15.55 -3.52
C GLU A 174 3.87 15.12 -2.71
N GLY A 175 4.96 14.72 -3.38
CA GLY A 175 6.20 14.28 -2.73
C GLY A 175 6.17 12.88 -2.10
N LEU A 176 5.10 12.12 -2.34
CA LEU A 176 4.87 10.78 -1.80
C LEU A 176 5.48 9.65 -2.65
N ALA A 177 5.87 9.95 -3.89
CA ALA A 177 6.51 8.97 -4.78
C ALA A 177 7.78 9.55 -5.44
N VAL A 178 8.83 8.73 -5.54
CA VAL A 178 10.03 9.05 -6.33
C VAL A 178 9.84 8.51 -7.75
N VAL A 179 9.69 9.39 -8.74
CA VAL A 179 9.60 8.98 -10.15
C VAL A 179 10.98 8.59 -10.66
N LYS A 180 11.34 7.32 -10.48
CA LYS A 180 12.25 6.61 -11.39
C LYS A 180 11.56 5.32 -11.80
N TRP A 181 10.67 5.43 -12.79
CA TRP A 181 10.13 4.27 -13.47
C TRP A 181 11.25 3.62 -14.27
N GLN A 182 11.64 2.41 -13.87
CA GLN A 182 12.37 1.49 -14.73
C GLN A 182 11.40 0.37 -15.06
N ALA A 183 11.08 0.21 -16.34
CA ALA A 183 10.37 -0.95 -16.83
C ALA A 183 11.08 -2.22 -16.33
N PRO A 184 10.35 -3.27 -15.91
CA PRO A 184 10.98 -4.50 -15.47
C PRO A 184 11.83 -5.10 -16.60
N PRO A 185 12.98 -5.73 -16.28
CA PRO A 185 13.77 -6.41 -17.29
C PRO A 185 12.92 -7.47 -17.98
N PHE A 186 12.91 -7.42 -19.31
CA PHE A 186 12.36 -8.44 -20.19
C PHE A 186 12.98 -9.79 -19.80
N CYS A 187 12.17 -10.81 -19.56
CA CYS A 187 12.63 -12.19 -19.48
C CYS A 187 12.27 -12.83 -20.83
N PRO A 188 13.12 -12.70 -21.87
CA PRO A 188 13.04 -13.64 -22.98
C PRO A 188 13.40 -15.02 -22.41
N ASP A 189 12.81 -16.07 -22.95
CA ASP A 189 13.14 -17.48 -22.66
C ASP A 189 12.20 -18.18 -21.67
N GLN A 190 10.91 -18.24 -22.00
CA GLN A 190 10.08 -19.45 -21.77
C GLN A 190 9.10 -19.65 -22.93
N ILE A 191 9.62 -19.87 -24.13
CA ILE A 191 8.92 -20.62 -25.19
C ILE A 191 9.95 -21.59 -25.79
N GLN A 192 10.04 -22.78 -25.21
CA GLN A 192 10.26 -24.04 -25.93
C GLN A 192 9.55 -25.16 -25.14
#